data_AF-A0A382N090-F1
#
_entry.id   AF-A0A382N090-F1
#
_cell.length_a   1.000
_cell.length_b   1.000
_cell.length_c   1.000
_cell.angle_alpha   90.00
_cell.angle_beta   90.00
_cell.angle_gamma   90.00
#
_symmetry.space_group_name_H-M   'P 1'
#
loop_
_entity.id
_entity.type
_entity.pdbx_description
1 polymer ?
#
loop_
_entity_poly.entity_id
_entity_poly.type
_entity_poly.pdbx_seq_one_letter_code
_entity_poly.pdbx_strand_id
1 'polypeptide(L)' 'MAAFPRYYYDQNEKKCMKFIWGGCGGVVPFETMEECNNGCVGKD' A
#
# COMPACT_ATOMS: atom_id res chain seq x y z
N MET A 1 6.37 12.41 -15.52
CA MET A 1 5.90 11.96 -14.20
C MET A 1 4.97 10.79 -14.43
N ALA A 2 5.26 9.65 -13.83
CA ALA A 2 4.42 8.47 -13.93
C ALA A 2 3.53 8.38 -12.68
N ALA A 3 2.28 7.96 -12.85
CA ALA A 3 1.34 7.79 -11.75
C ALA A 3 1.18 6.30 -11.48
N PHE A 4 1.92 5.79 -10.50
CA PHE A 4 1.82 4.38 -10.10
C PHE A 4 0.88 4.26 -8.91
N PRO A 5 -0.26 3.54 -9.05
CA PRO A 5 -1.11 3.26 -7.91
C PRO A 5 -0.37 2.33 -6.95
N ARG A 6 -0.27 2.73 -5.69
CA ARG A 6 0.37 1.97 -4.62
C ARG A 6 -0.51 1.98 -3.37
N TYR A 7 -0.24 1.08 -2.44
CA TYR A 7 -1.13 0.84 -1.30
C TYR A 7 -0.35 0.86 0.02
N TYR A 8 -1.00 1.35 1.07
CA TYR A 8 -0.51 1.33 2.46
C TYR A 8 -1.66 1.00 3.41
N TYR A 9 -1.35 0.40 4.55
CA TYR A 9 -2.35 0.15 5.59
C TYR A 9 -2.44 1.36 6.52
N ASP A 10 -3.61 1.99 6.58
CA ASP A 10 -3.88 3.06 7.53
C ASP A 10 -4.39 2.46 8.85
N GLN A 11 -3.64 2.69 9.92
CA GLN A 11 -3.96 2.14 11.24
C GLN A 11 -5.12 2.87 11.94
N ASN A 12 -5.39 4.12 11.56
CA ASN A 12 -6.48 4.90 12.15
C ASN A 12 -7.84 4.43 11.59
N GLU A 13 -7.91 4.24 10.28
CA GLU A 13 -9.07 3.73 9.56
C GLU A 13 -9.14 2.20 9.52
N LYS A 14 -8.09 1.52 9.98
CA LYS A 14 -7.93 0.05 9.97
C LYS A 14 -8.17 -0.58 8.59
N LYS A 15 -7.73 0.10 7.53
CA LYS A 15 -7.98 -0.34 6.16
C LYS A 15 -6.80 0.00 5.24
N CYS A 16 -6.71 -0.74 4.14
CA CYS A 16 -5.79 -0.43 3.08
C CYS A 16 -6.27 0.75 2.23
N MET A 17 -5.38 1.72 2.04
CA MET A 17 -5.62 2.93 1.27
C MET A 17 -4.71 2.99 0.05
N LYS A 18 -5.22 3.58 -1.02
CA LYS A 18 -4.50 3.81 -2.28
C LYS A 18 -3.87 5.20 -2.27
N PHE A 19 -2.63 5.31 -2.75
CA PHE A 19 -1.97 6.57 -3.07
C PHE A 19 -1.29 6.50 -4.44
N ILE A 20 -0.89 7.66 -4.97
CA ILE A 20 -0.13 7.74 -6.22
C ILE A 20 1.34 7.95 -5.88
N TRP A 21 2.16 7.02 -6.34
CA TRP A 21 3.61 7.11 -6.28
C TRP A 21 4.17 7.67 -7.59
N GLY A 22 5.09 8.64 -7.50
CA GLY A 22 5.64 9.37 -8.64
C GLY A 22 6.60 8.58 -9.54
N GLY A 23 6.97 7.37 -9.14
CA GLY A 23 7.76 6.44 -9.95
C GLY A 23 9.24 6.34 -9.65
N CYS A 24 9.76 7.12 -8.69
CA CYS A 24 11.13 6.95 -8.19
C CYS A 24 11.26 7.43 -6.74
N GLY A 25 12.12 6.75 -5.96
CA GLY A 25 12.42 7.08 -4.56
C GLY A 25 11.28 6.78 -3.58
N GLY A 26 11.60 6.75 -2.28
CA GLY A 26 10.63 6.49 -1.22
C GLY A 26 10.31 5.00 -0.99
N VAL A 27 9.74 4.70 0.17
CA VAL A 27 9.31 3.34 0.54
C VAL A 27 7.87 3.15 0.07
N VAL A 28 7.65 2.12 -0.73
CA VAL A 28 6.34 1.76 -1.25
C VAL A 28 5.91 0.46 -0.57
N PRO A 29 4.93 0.48 0.35
CA PRO A 29 4.68 -0.66 1.21
C PRO A 29 4.01 -1.84 0.48
N PHE A 30 3.04 -1.58 -0.40
CA PHE A 30 2.35 -2.64 -1.14
C PHE A 30 2.08 -2.25 -2.60
N GLU A 31 2.21 -3.23 -3.51
CA GLU A 31 1.96 -3.05 -4.94
C GLU A 31 0.48 -3.23 -5.28
N THR A 32 -0.21 -4.08 -4.52
CA THR A 32 -1.63 -4.39 -4.72
C THR A 32 -2.47 -4.18 -3.45
N MET A 33 -3.77 -3.94 -3.66
CA MET A 33 -4.74 -3.85 -2.57
C MET A 33 -4.84 -5.20 -1.82
N GLU A 34 -4.74 -6.31 -2.56
CA GLU A 34 -4.80 -7.66 -1.99
C GLU A 34 -3.61 -7.93 -1.06
N GLU A 35 -2.38 -7.63 -1.47
CA GLU A 35 -1.19 -7.75 -0.61
C GLU A 35 -1.31 -6.90 0.65
N CYS A 36 -1.84 -5.68 0.53
CA CYS A 36 -2.04 -4.84 1.70
C CYS A 36 -3.05 -5.45 2.67
N ASN A 37 -4.19 -5.97 2.17
CA ASN A 37 -5.21 -6.56 3.03
C ASN A 37 -4.71 -7.86 3.66
N ASN A 38 -4.02 -8.71 2.89
CA ASN A 38 -3.45 -9.97 3.38
C ASN A 38 -2.25 -9.75 4.31
N GLY A 39 -1.48 -8.68 4.13
CA GLY A 39 -0.31 -8.37 4.96
C GLY A 39 -0.63 -8.12 6.44
N CYS A 40 -1.86 -7.70 6.75
CA CYS A 40 -2.34 -7.55 8.14
C CYS A 40 -3.02 -8.80 8.70
N VAL A 41 -3.34 -9.78 7.84
CA VAL A 41 -4.06 -11.00 8.22
C VAL A 41 -3.13 -12.20 8.03
N GLY A 42 -2.20 -12.39 8.97
CA GLY A 42 -1.45 -13.65 9.09
C GLY A 42 0.03 -13.55 8.71
N LYS A 43 0.86 -13.23 9.71
CA LYS A 43 2.08 -13.99 9.95
C LYS A 43 1.95 -14.66 11.31
N ASP A 44 1.48 -15.90 11.29
CA ASP A 44 1.91 -16.96 12.23
C ASP A 44 2.82 -17.90 11.43
#